data_AF-A0A6P2ATA8-F1
#
_entry.id   AF-A0A6P2ATA8-F1
#
_cell.length_a   1.000
_cell.length_b   1.000
_cell.length_c   1.000
_cell.angle_alpha   90.00
_cell.angle_beta   90.00
_cell.angle_gamma   90.00
#
_symmetry.space_group_name_H-M   'P 1'
#
loop_
_entity.id
_entity.type
_entity.pdbx_description
1 polymer ?
#
loop_
_entity_poly.entity_id
_entity_poly.type
_entity_poly.pdbx_seq_one_letter_code
_entity_poly.pdbx_strand_id
1 'polypeptide(L)'
;MADISSIGHGTVGPVSRAALNGTSIANGAIADRTDVSESRRDRVELSDHARFMERLRESPGVRTDLVQKIRAAIADGSYETDEKIQAAAARLMQDLF
;
A
#
# COMPACT_ATOMS: atom_id res chain seq x y z
N MET A 1 13.87 -9.53 -45.31
CA MET A 1 13.80 -10.93 -44.83
C MET A 1 15.23 -11.32 -44.50
N ALA A 2 15.50 -11.69 -43.23
CA ALA A 2 16.81 -11.94 -42.58
C ALA A 2 17.65 -10.65 -42.30
N ASP A 3 18.33 -10.38 -41.18
CA ASP A 3 18.84 -11.19 -40.06
C ASP A 3 18.93 -10.33 -38.78
N ILE A 4 18.48 -10.84 -37.61
CA ILE A 4 18.79 -10.21 -36.31
C ILE A 4 19.74 -11.16 -35.58
N SER A 5 20.96 -10.70 -35.29
CA SER A 5 22.01 -11.52 -34.70
C SER A 5 21.65 -11.99 -33.29
N SER A 6 21.86 -13.29 -33.04
CA SER A 6 21.74 -13.97 -31.76
C SER A 6 22.69 -13.36 -30.73
N ILE A 7 22.15 -12.67 -29.72
CA ILE A 7 22.92 -12.25 -28.54
C ILE A 7 23.02 -13.48 -27.63
N GLY A 8 24.21 -14.08 -27.61
CA GLY A 8 24.55 -15.17 -26.70
C GLY A 8 24.36 -14.75 -25.24
N HIS A 9 23.42 -15.38 -24.56
CA HIS A 9 23.22 -15.21 -23.12
C HIS A 9 24.26 -16.07 -22.40
N GLY A 10 25.28 -15.43 -21.83
CA GLY A 10 26.27 -16.09 -20.99
C GLY A 10 25.60 -16.72 -19.77
N THR A 11 25.74 -18.02 -19.63
CA THR A 11 25.26 -18.81 -18.49
C THR A 11 26.07 -18.45 -17.25
N VAL A 12 25.53 -17.60 -16.38
CA VAL A 12 25.98 -17.54 -14.99
C VAL A 12 25.28 -18.65 -14.21
N GLY A 13 26.06 -19.67 -13.83
CA GLY A 13 25.58 -20.80 -13.03
C GLY A 13 25.08 -20.36 -11.64
N PRO A 14 24.21 -21.14 -10.98
CA PRO A 14 23.63 -20.76 -9.70
C PRO A 14 24.70 -20.72 -8.60
N VAL A 15 24.80 -19.60 -7.90
CA VAL A 15 25.58 -19.48 -6.67
C VAL A 15 24.73 -20.02 -5.53
N SER A 16 25.03 -21.24 -5.06
CA SER A 16 24.36 -21.83 -3.89
C SER A 16 24.69 -21.00 -2.64
N ARG A 17 23.72 -20.25 -2.14
CA ARG A 17 23.83 -19.56 -0.85
C ARG A 17 23.65 -20.61 0.25
N ALA A 18 24.73 -20.91 0.99
CA ALA A 18 24.68 -21.78 2.15
C ALA A 18 23.68 -21.22 3.17
N ALA A 19 22.60 -21.97 3.44
CA ALA A 19 21.61 -21.63 4.43
C ALA A 19 22.22 -21.81 5.84
N LEU A 20 22.23 -20.71 6.59
CA LEU A 20 22.56 -20.71 8.01
C LEU A 20 21.29 -20.95 8.83
N ASN A 21 21.35 -22.02 9.63
CA ASN A 21 20.61 -22.32 10.86
C ASN A 21 19.07 -22.37 10.89
N GLY A 22 18.57 -23.50 11.40
CA GLY A 22 17.26 -23.57 12.05
C GLY A 22 16.73 -24.99 12.20
N THR A 23 17.23 -25.74 13.18
CA THR A 23 16.64 -27.01 13.64
C THR A 23 15.15 -26.86 13.92
N SER A 24 14.28 -27.66 13.30
CA SER A 24 13.03 -28.20 13.91
C SER A 24 12.31 -29.23 13.02
N ILE A 25 12.35 -30.48 13.50
CA ILE A 25 11.36 -31.56 13.50
C ILE A 25 10.94 -32.22 12.17
N ALA A 26 11.36 -33.49 12.07
CA ALA A 26 10.89 -34.48 11.10
C ALA A 26 9.46 -34.95 11.41
N ASN A 27 8.57 -34.88 10.41
CA ASN A 27 7.51 -35.87 10.23
C ASN A 27 6.98 -35.86 8.79
N GLY A 28 6.86 -37.05 8.18
CA GLY A 28 5.91 -37.33 7.11
C GLY A 28 6.23 -36.82 5.70
N ALA A 29 6.94 -37.63 4.92
CA ALA A 29 7.04 -37.51 3.48
C ALA A 29 5.67 -37.72 2.79
N ILE A 30 5.07 -36.64 2.30
CA ILE A 30 4.27 -36.63 1.06
C ILE A 30 4.75 -35.41 0.30
N ALA A 31 5.65 -35.65 -0.66
CA ALA A 31 6.08 -34.65 -1.61
C ALA A 31 4.89 -34.34 -2.54
N ASP A 32 4.03 -33.42 -2.09
CA ASP A 32 3.21 -32.61 -2.97
C ASP A 32 4.17 -31.79 -3.83
N ARG A 33 4.61 -32.37 -4.94
CA ARG A 33 5.13 -31.61 -6.07
C ARG A 33 3.91 -30.93 -6.70
N THR A 34 3.39 -29.92 -6.02
CA THR A 34 2.56 -28.91 -6.66
C THR A 34 3.48 -28.23 -7.66
N ASP A 35 3.20 -28.52 -8.93
CA ASP A 35 3.69 -27.89 -10.14
C ASP A 35 4.09 -26.43 -9.89
N VAL A 36 5.39 -26.17 -9.70
CA VAL A 36 5.94 -24.82 -9.65
C VAL A 36 6.11 -24.34 -11.10
N SER A 37 5.00 -24.33 -11.84
CA SER A 37 4.80 -23.29 -12.83
C SER A 37 4.40 -22.04 -12.07
N GLU A 38 5.37 -21.50 -11.31
CA GLU A 38 5.35 -20.08 -10.96
C GLU A 38 5.40 -19.35 -12.29
N SER A 39 4.23 -19.08 -12.85
CA SER A 39 4.05 -18.15 -13.95
C SER A 39 4.92 -16.94 -13.59
N ARG A 40 5.95 -16.67 -14.38
CA ARG A 40 6.80 -15.49 -14.21
C ARG A 40 5.90 -14.28 -14.36
N ARG A 41 5.34 -13.83 -13.24
CA ARG A 41 4.44 -12.67 -13.19
C ARG A 41 5.34 -11.46 -13.06
N ASP A 42 5.32 -10.63 -14.07
CA ASP A 42 5.96 -9.33 -14.00
C ASP A 42 5.34 -8.56 -12.84
N ARG A 43 6.20 -8.14 -11.91
CA ARG A 43 5.80 -7.32 -10.77
C ARG A 43 5.89 -5.86 -11.18
N VAL A 44 4.77 -5.16 -11.15
CA VAL A 44 4.73 -3.71 -11.31
C VAL A 44 4.67 -3.05 -9.94
N GLU A 45 5.63 -2.18 -9.65
CA GLU A 45 5.65 -1.37 -8.42
C GLU A 45 5.13 0.03 -8.75
N LEU A 46 4.11 0.48 -8.02
CA LEU A 46 3.58 1.83 -8.17
C LEU A 46 4.42 2.82 -7.36
N SER A 47 4.85 3.91 -8.00
CA SER A 47 5.51 5.00 -7.27
C SER A 47 4.54 5.64 -6.26
N ASP A 48 5.08 6.16 -5.16
CA ASP A 48 4.26 6.86 -4.17
C ASP A 48 3.55 8.08 -4.76
N HIS A 49 4.14 8.70 -5.78
CA HIS A 49 3.50 9.78 -6.54
C HIS A 49 2.23 9.31 -7.27
N ALA A 50 2.29 8.14 -7.93
CA ALA A 50 1.13 7.55 -8.60
C ALA A 50 0.01 7.20 -7.59
N ARG A 51 0.39 6.64 -6.43
CA ARG A 51 -0.56 6.36 -5.34
C ARG A 51 -1.22 7.63 -4.81
N PHE A 52 -0.48 8.73 -4.68
CA PHE A 52 -1.03 10.00 -4.23
C PHE A 52 -1.98 10.62 -5.26
N MET A 53 -1.62 10.58 -6.54
CA MET A 53 -2.49 11.06 -7.63
C MET A 53 -3.79 10.26 -7.73
N GLU A 54 -3.74 8.96 -7.50
CA GLU A 54 -4.93 8.11 -7.44
C GLU A 54 -5.85 8.54 -6.30
N ARG A 55 -5.31 8.74 -5.08
CA ARG A 55 -6.10 9.23 -3.94
C ARG A 55 -6.73 10.60 -4.19
N LEU A 56 -6.04 11.51 -4.89
CA LEU A 56 -6.61 12.80 -5.28
C LEU A 56 -7.74 12.66 -6.30
N ARG A 57 -7.60 11.74 -7.27
CA ARG A 57 -8.64 11.46 -8.27
C ARG A 57 -9.86 10.78 -7.67
N GLU A 58 -9.67 9.93 -6.68
CA GLU A 58 -10.74 9.26 -5.93
C GLU A 58 -11.38 10.16 -4.87
N SER A 59 -10.68 11.23 -4.44
CA SER A 59 -11.25 12.17 -3.49
C SER A 59 -12.49 12.82 -4.12
N PRO A 60 -13.66 12.75 -3.45
CA PRO A 60 -14.80 13.49 -3.91
C PRO A 60 -14.41 14.97 -3.94
N GLY A 61 -14.84 15.67 -5.00
CA GLY A 61 -14.65 17.12 -5.09
C GLY A 61 -15.15 17.83 -3.84
N VAL A 62 -14.75 19.10 -3.68
CA VAL A 62 -15.17 19.90 -2.52
C VAL A 62 -16.68 19.81 -2.34
N ARG A 63 -17.13 19.35 -1.17
CA ARG A 63 -18.54 19.25 -0.80
C ARG A 63 -19.06 20.65 -0.46
N THR A 64 -19.19 21.50 -1.47
CA THR A 64 -19.51 22.93 -1.34
C THR A 64 -20.74 23.16 -0.45
N ASP A 65 -21.78 22.34 -0.59
CA ASP A 65 -23.00 22.46 0.22
C ASP A 65 -22.75 22.26 1.72
N LEU A 66 -21.95 21.25 2.07
CA LEU A 66 -21.57 20.99 3.46
C LEU A 66 -20.71 22.12 4.01
N VAL A 67 -19.76 22.61 3.19
CA VAL A 67 -18.90 23.73 3.57
C VAL A 67 -19.73 24.98 3.86
N GLN A 68 -20.68 25.31 2.98
CA GLN A 68 -21.56 26.47 3.17
C GLN A 68 -22.43 26.34 4.40
N LYS A 69 -23.01 25.15 4.65
CA LYS A 69 -23.80 24.88 5.86
C LYS A 69 -22.96 25.07 7.13
N ILE A 70 -21.74 24.55 7.15
CA ILE A 70 -20.85 24.69 8.31
C ILE A 70 -20.44 26.15 8.50
N ARG A 71 -20.11 26.87 7.42
CA ARG A 71 -19.78 28.31 7.49
C ARG A 71 -20.93 29.11 8.09
N ALA A 72 -22.17 28.83 7.70
CA ALA A 72 -23.35 29.48 8.27
C ALA A 72 -23.49 29.17 9.76
N ALA A 73 -23.33 27.91 10.18
CA ALA A 73 -23.39 27.52 11.59
C ALA A 73 -22.29 28.17 12.44
N ILE A 74 -21.09 28.40 11.88
CA ILE A 74 -20.01 29.10 12.57
C ILE A 74 -20.37 30.59 12.74
N ALA A 75 -20.88 31.23 11.68
CA ALA A 75 -21.28 32.64 11.74
C ALA A 75 -22.43 32.89 12.73
N ASP A 76 -23.36 31.94 12.83
CA ASP A 76 -24.47 31.94 13.79
C ASP A 76 -24.05 31.53 15.22
N GLY A 77 -22.82 31.05 15.41
CA GLY A 77 -22.31 30.58 16.70
C GLY A 77 -22.86 29.22 17.15
N SER A 78 -23.78 28.59 16.40
CA SER A 78 -24.34 27.28 16.70
C SER A 78 -23.42 26.10 16.35
N TYR A 79 -22.26 26.36 15.74
CA TYR A 79 -21.29 25.32 15.44
C TYR A 79 -20.58 24.80 16.69
N GLU A 80 -20.31 25.66 17.67
CA GLU A 80 -19.54 25.35 18.88
C GLU A 80 -20.49 24.78 19.95
N THR A 81 -20.49 23.45 20.09
CA THR A 81 -21.23 22.76 21.15
C THR A 81 -20.26 22.13 22.13
N ASP A 82 -20.68 21.95 23.38
CA ASP A 82 -19.84 21.39 24.44
C ASP A 82 -19.21 20.04 24.03
N GLU A 83 -19.98 19.20 23.33
CA GLU A 83 -19.51 17.90 22.84
C GLU A 83 -18.39 18.03 21.82
N LYS A 84 -18.50 19.00 20.89
CA LYS A 84 -17.45 19.24 19.88
C LYS A 84 -16.19 19.81 20.49
N ILE A 85 -16.32 20.69 21.49
CA ILE A 85 -15.18 21.26 22.20
C ILE A 85 -14.45 20.19 23.00
N GLN A 86 -15.18 19.34 23.74
CA GLN A 86 -14.57 18.22 24.47
C GLN A 86 -13.88 17.24 23.52
N ALA A 87 -14.52 16.88 22.40
CA ALA A 87 -13.93 16.00 21.40
C ALA A 87 -12.68 16.61 20.75
N ALA A 88 -12.68 17.91 20.48
CA ALA A 88 -11.52 18.61 19.94
C ALA A 88 -10.36 18.64 20.96
N ALA A 89 -10.65 18.94 22.24
CA ALA A 89 -9.66 18.93 23.30
C ALA A 89 -9.06 17.54 23.52
N ALA A 90 -9.88 16.48 23.51
CA ALA A 90 -9.42 15.10 23.64
C ALA A 90 -8.48 14.69 22.49
N ARG A 91 -8.84 15.01 21.24
CA ARG A 91 -7.99 14.74 20.07
C ARG A 91 -6.69 15.54 20.10
N LEU A 92 -6.73 16.79 20.56
CA LEU A 92 -5.53 17.60 20.71
C LEU A 92 -4.57 16.97 21.74
N MET A 93 -5.09 16.51 22.88
CA MET A 93 -4.27 15.79 23.86
C MET A 93 -3.68 14.49 23.27
N GLN A 94 -4.45 13.75 22.49
CA GLN A 94 -3.98 12.52 21.82
C GLN A 94 -2.88 12.77 20.78
N ASP A 95 -2.86 13.94 20.14
CA ASP A 95 -1.82 14.29 19.15
C ASP A 95 -0.51 14.75 19.83
N LEU A 96 -0.61 15.29 21.06
CA LEU A 96 0.53 15.83 21.79
C LEU A 96 1.25 14.81 22.70
N PHE A 97 0.60 13.70 23.06
CA PHE A 97 1.13 12.65 23.95
C PHE A 97 1.20 11.30 23.24
#